data_AF-A0AB34Z3Q0-F1
#
_entry.id   AF-A0AB34Z3Q0-F1
#
_cell.length_a   1.000
_cell.length_b   1.000
_cell.length_c   1.000
_cell.angle_alpha   90.00
_cell.angle_beta   90.00
_cell.angle_gamma   90.00
#
_symmetry.space_group_name_H-M   'P 1'
#
loop_
_entity.id
_entity.type
_entity.pdbx_description
1 polymer ?
#
loop_
_entity_poly.entity_id
_entity_poly.type
_entity_poly.pdbx_seq_one_letter_code
_entity_poly.pdbx_strand_id
1 'polypeptide(L)'
;FKGMTVEDAIKSVFPDRNTINMDEKDRLQIIDKNIYASTPKEFIDKIKGVYIHDVIADYGNNNSDVECIYIFTNDRTTEPDEKYKALEDYGLEFIPQQEITIEGEYSIRRIYWNAQIFYTHKIKIGDKVSFIDGLGKMIKTTIKETSARLSNTGDCSLILKLKDDSN
;
A
#
# COMPACT_ATOMS: atom_id res chain seq x y z
N PHE A 1 -2.18 -3.72 25.14
CA PHE A 1 -2.56 -4.53 23.96
C PHE A 1 -2.14 -6.00 24.03
N LYS A 2 -1.33 -6.44 25.00
CA LYS A 2 -0.95 -7.86 25.13
C LYS A 2 -2.18 -8.77 25.26
N GLY A 3 -2.18 -9.89 24.54
CA GLY A 3 -3.26 -10.89 24.55
C GLY A 3 -4.39 -10.61 23.56
N MET A 4 -4.42 -9.44 22.91
CA MET A 4 -5.32 -9.16 21.79
C MET A 4 -4.74 -9.68 20.49
N THR A 5 -5.61 -9.99 19.51
CA THR A 5 -5.16 -10.16 18.13
C THR A 5 -4.67 -8.82 17.57
N VAL A 6 -3.80 -8.85 16.56
CA VAL A 6 -3.34 -7.63 15.86
C VAL A 6 -4.54 -6.86 15.30
N GLU A 7 -5.51 -7.57 14.73
CA GLU A 7 -6.75 -6.98 14.22
C GLU A 7 -7.58 -6.27 15.30
N ASP A 8 -7.81 -6.91 16.45
CA ASP A 8 -8.57 -6.31 17.55
C ASP A 8 -7.87 -5.08 18.11
N ALA A 9 -6.53 -5.14 18.22
CA ALA A 9 -5.73 -4.01 18.67
C ALA A 9 -5.84 -2.81 17.70
N ILE A 10 -5.77 -3.05 16.39
CA ILE A 10 -5.93 -2.00 15.37
C ILE A 10 -7.34 -1.39 15.45
N LYS A 11 -8.38 -2.24 15.49
CA LYS A 11 -9.78 -1.80 15.58
C LYS A 11 -10.06 -1.02 16.86
N SER A 12 -9.41 -1.38 17.97
CA SER A 12 -9.52 -0.65 19.24
C SER A 12 -8.91 0.75 19.19
N VAL A 13 -7.86 0.98 18.39
CA VAL A 13 -7.17 2.28 18.31
C VAL A 13 -7.74 3.16 17.19
N PHE A 14 -8.19 2.55 16.10
CA PHE A 14 -8.73 3.24 14.91
C PHE A 14 -10.14 2.74 14.59
N PRO A 15 -11.13 2.98 15.46
CA PRO A 15 -12.51 2.57 15.23
C PRO A 15 -13.04 3.21 13.94
N ASP A 16 -13.63 2.40 13.06
CA ASP A 16 -14.23 2.81 11.79
C ASP A 16 -13.32 3.58 10.81
N ARG A 17 -12.01 3.66 11.12
CA ARG A 17 -10.99 4.39 10.34
C ARG A 17 -9.78 3.51 10.01
N ASN A 18 -10.02 2.21 9.87
CA ASN A 18 -8.99 1.23 9.55
C ASN A 18 -9.39 0.38 8.35
N THR A 19 -8.40 0.10 7.51
CA THR A 19 -8.44 -0.97 6.52
C THR A 19 -7.29 -1.92 6.83
N ILE A 20 -7.61 -3.18 7.09
CA ILE A 20 -6.61 -4.19 7.42
C ILE A 20 -6.36 -5.06 6.18
N ASN A 21 -5.29 -4.76 5.47
CA ASN A 21 -4.86 -5.48 4.28
C ASN A 21 -3.68 -6.40 4.63
N MET A 22 -3.99 -7.45 5.39
CA MET A 22 -3.04 -8.43 5.90
C MET A 22 -3.65 -9.83 5.81
N ASP A 23 -2.81 -10.86 5.69
CA ASP A 23 -3.26 -12.25 5.71
C ASP A 23 -3.92 -12.60 7.04
N GLU A 24 -4.85 -13.55 7.00
CA GLU A 24 -5.59 -14.00 8.19
C GLU A 24 -4.64 -14.43 9.33
N LYS A 25 -3.55 -15.12 9.01
CA LYS A 25 -2.54 -15.54 9.98
C LYS A 25 -1.93 -14.36 10.74
N ASP A 26 -1.65 -13.25 10.04
CA ASP A 26 -1.02 -12.07 10.63
C ASP A 26 -2.05 -11.21 11.38
N ARG A 27 -3.27 -11.13 10.86
CA ARG A 27 -4.40 -10.47 11.54
C ARG A 27 -4.74 -11.11 12.87
N LEU A 28 -4.78 -12.45 12.90
CA LEU A 28 -5.10 -13.24 14.07
C LEU A 28 -3.89 -13.51 14.97
N GLN A 29 -2.70 -13.03 14.61
CA GLN A 29 -1.53 -13.14 15.47
C GLN A 29 -1.81 -12.45 16.81
N ILE A 30 -1.48 -13.12 17.91
CA ILE A 30 -1.64 -12.56 19.24
C ILE A 30 -0.45 -11.63 19.54
N ILE A 31 -0.73 -10.43 20.02
CA ILE A 31 0.29 -9.52 20.55
C ILE A 31 0.82 -10.11 21.85
N ASP A 32 2.02 -10.66 21.79
CA ASP A 32 2.74 -11.28 22.90
C ASP A 32 3.57 -10.28 23.72
N LYS A 33 3.94 -9.15 23.11
CA LYS A 33 4.67 -8.06 23.77
C LYS A 33 3.77 -7.18 24.64
N ASN A 34 4.34 -6.69 25.73
CA ASN A 34 3.70 -5.68 26.59
C ASN A 34 3.73 -4.30 25.91
N ILE A 35 2.80 -4.07 24.99
CA ILE A 35 2.64 -2.79 24.31
C ILE A 35 1.62 -1.94 25.06
N TYR A 36 2.07 -0.73 25.40
CA TYR A 36 1.27 0.38 25.92
C TYR A 36 1.50 1.59 25.03
N ALA A 37 0.45 2.28 24.62
CA ALA A 37 0.55 3.48 23.80
C ALA A 37 -0.53 4.47 24.26
N SER A 38 -0.14 5.74 24.39
CA SER A 38 -1.02 6.82 24.83
C SER A 38 -1.61 7.59 23.65
N THR A 39 -1.06 7.39 22.45
CA THR A 39 -1.54 8.00 21.20
C THR A 39 -1.60 6.99 20.06
N PRO A 40 -2.45 7.21 19.03
CA PRO A 40 -2.49 6.35 17.85
C PRO A 40 -1.14 6.27 17.11
N LYS A 41 -0.36 7.36 17.11
CA LYS A 41 0.99 7.39 16.54
C LYS A 41 1.94 6.47 17.30
N GLU A 42 1.98 6.58 18.63
CA GLU A 42 2.81 5.69 19.46
C GLU A 42 2.42 4.23 19.32
N PHE A 43 1.12 3.95 19.09
CA PHE A 43 0.67 2.60 18.80
C PHE A 43 1.28 2.10 17.50
N ILE A 44 1.11 2.85 16.39
CA ILE A 44 1.68 2.50 15.08
C ILE A 44 3.19 2.25 15.20
N ASP A 45 3.93 3.16 15.82
CA ASP A 45 5.38 3.07 15.95
C ASP A 45 5.83 1.80 16.71
N LYS A 46 5.02 1.32 17.67
CA LYS A 46 5.33 0.13 18.48
C LYS A 46 4.94 -1.19 17.82
N ILE A 47 3.94 -1.17 16.94
CA ILE A 47 3.51 -2.39 16.22
C ILE A 47 4.19 -2.54 14.86
N LYS A 48 4.66 -1.43 14.27
CA LYS A 48 5.37 -1.40 12.98
C LYS A 48 6.73 -2.09 13.07
N GLY A 49 7.05 -2.88 12.05
CA GLY A 49 8.24 -3.72 11.97
C GLY A 49 8.18 -5.00 12.81
N VAL A 50 7.12 -5.22 13.60
CA VAL A 50 6.96 -6.43 14.43
C VAL A 50 5.71 -7.21 14.05
N TYR A 51 4.57 -6.53 13.99
CA TYR A 51 3.26 -7.14 13.69
C TYR A 51 2.68 -6.62 12.37
N ILE A 52 3.01 -5.37 12.03
CA ILE A 52 2.64 -4.74 10.77
C ILE A 52 3.89 -4.30 10.02
N HIS A 53 3.92 -4.37 8.69
CA HIS A 53 5.06 -3.90 7.89
C HIS A 53 4.95 -2.40 7.61
N ASP A 54 3.76 -1.95 7.22
CA ASP A 54 3.54 -0.55 6.84
C ASP A 54 2.13 -0.04 7.15
N VAL A 55 2.02 1.28 7.28
CA VAL A 55 0.75 2.01 7.47
C VAL A 55 0.70 3.18 6.52
N ILE A 56 -0.36 3.26 5.73
CA ILE A 56 -0.61 4.34 4.79
C ILE A 56 -1.82 5.13 5.29
N ALA A 57 -1.71 6.45 5.33
CA ALA A 57 -2.86 7.32 5.59
C ALA A 57 -3.48 7.72 4.24
N ASP A 58 -4.71 7.26 4.00
CA ASP A 58 -5.51 7.63 2.84
C ASP A 58 -6.48 8.75 3.23
N TYR A 59 -6.35 9.90 2.58
CA TYR A 59 -7.24 11.05 2.78
C TYR A 59 -8.38 10.90 1.78
N GLY A 60 -9.51 10.35 2.22
CA GLY A 60 -10.66 10.15 1.37
C GLY A 60 -11.13 11.48 0.76
N ASN A 61 -11.29 11.52 -0.55
CA ASN A 61 -11.88 12.67 -1.22
C ASN A 61 -13.40 12.49 -1.18
N ASN A 62 -14.11 13.38 -0.45
CA ASN A 62 -15.55 13.72 -0.53
C ASN A 62 -16.23 13.82 0.84
N ASN A 63 -15.81 14.79 1.65
CA ASN A 63 -16.66 15.76 2.34
C ASN A 63 -15.72 16.68 3.11
N SER A 64 -16.18 17.86 3.48
CA SER A 64 -15.40 18.97 4.06
C SER A 64 -14.72 18.68 5.41
N ASP A 65 -14.73 17.43 5.88
CA ASP A 65 -13.99 16.94 7.04
C ASP A 65 -12.87 16.02 6.56
N VAL A 66 -11.62 16.32 6.93
CA VAL A 66 -10.45 15.51 6.59
C VAL A 66 -10.54 14.19 7.37
N GLU A 67 -11.21 13.19 6.80
CA GLU A 67 -11.25 11.84 7.34
C GLU A 67 -10.13 10.98 6.73
N CYS A 68 -9.13 10.66 7.55
CA CYS A 68 -8.05 9.75 7.18
C CYS A 68 -8.44 8.32 7.50
N ILE A 69 -8.40 7.44 6.50
CA ILE A 69 -8.45 5.99 6.69
C ILE A 69 -7.01 5.47 6.77
N TYR A 70 -6.70 4.71 7.82
CA TYR A 70 -5.39 4.10 8.00
C TYR A 70 -5.39 2.68 7.42
N ILE A 71 -4.57 2.45 6.40
CA ILE A 71 -4.42 1.16 5.73
C ILE A 71 -3.20 0.45 6.31
N PHE A 72 -3.42 -0.65 7.03
CA PHE A 72 -2.39 -1.49 7.66
C PHE A 72 -2.04 -2.66 6.75
N THR A 73 -0.75 -2.89 6.51
CA THR A 73 -0.27 -3.90 5.53
C THR A 73 0.86 -4.76 6.06
N ASN A 74 0.85 -6.03 5.66
CA ASN A 74 1.98 -6.97 5.78
C ASN A 74 2.33 -7.46 4.39
N ASP A 75 3.56 -7.17 3.98
CA ASP A 75 4.11 -7.65 2.72
C ASP A 75 4.54 -9.11 2.91
N ARG A 76 3.64 -10.06 2.60
CA ARG A 76 4.01 -11.45 2.33
C ARG A 76 3.55 -11.83 0.93
N THR A 77 4.49 -12.33 0.15
CA THR A 77 4.46 -12.55 -1.30
C THR A 77 3.67 -13.80 -1.72
N THR A 78 2.61 -14.15 -1.00
CA THR A 78 1.90 -15.42 -1.22
C THR A 78 0.39 -15.23 -1.28
N GLU A 79 -0.09 -14.42 -2.22
CA GLU A 79 -1.41 -14.70 -2.80
C GLU A 79 -1.21 -15.29 -4.20
N PRO A 80 -1.99 -16.31 -4.59
CA PRO A 80 -1.98 -16.83 -5.95
C PRO A 80 -2.31 -15.71 -6.95
N ASP A 81 -1.77 -15.83 -8.15
CA ASP A 81 -1.74 -14.82 -9.22
C ASP A 81 -3.09 -14.22 -9.65
N GLU A 82 -4.20 -14.78 -9.17
CA GLU A 82 -5.57 -14.47 -9.60
C GLU A 82 -6.08 -13.08 -9.17
N LYS A 83 -5.33 -12.29 -8.40
CA LYS A 83 -5.76 -10.96 -7.90
C LYS A 83 -5.05 -9.75 -8.53
N TYR A 84 -4.07 -9.94 -9.40
CA TYR A 84 -3.35 -8.82 -10.02
C TYR A 84 -4.11 -8.27 -11.24
N LYS A 85 -4.49 -6.99 -11.20
CA LYS A 85 -5.07 -6.31 -12.37
C LYS A 85 -3.95 -5.91 -13.33
N ALA A 86 -4.01 -6.29 -14.60
CA ALA A 86 -3.01 -5.89 -15.59
C ALA A 86 -3.18 -4.40 -15.93
N LEU A 87 -2.16 -3.56 -15.77
CA LEU A 87 -2.22 -2.12 -16.05
C LEU A 87 -2.41 -1.82 -17.54
N GLU A 88 -2.04 -2.75 -18.41
CA GLU A 88 -2.28 -2.71 -19.86
C GLU A 88 -3.77 -2.55 -20.19
N ASP A 89 -4.66 -3.18 -19.40
CA ASP A 89 -6.12 -3.06 -19.55
C ASP A 89 -6.64 -1.64 -19.24
N TYR A 90 -5.79 -0.80 -18.66
CA TYR A 90 -6.09 0.57 -18.23
C TYR A 90 -5.42 1.63 -19.11
N GLY A 91 -4.81 1.21 -20.22
CA GLY A 91 -4.14 2.08 -21.18
C GLY A 91 -2.88 2.72 -20.60
N LEU A 92 -1.96 1.87 -20.19
CA LEU A 92 -0.63 2.21 -19.68
C LEU A 92 0.21 2.94 -20.74
N GLU A 93 0.61 4.18 -20.44
CA GLU A 93 1.33 5.05 -21.38
C GLU A 93 2.85 5.12 -21.13
N PHE A 94 3.31 5.02 -19.88
CA PHE A 94 4.72 5.18 -19.54
C PHE A 94 5.09 4.60 -18.17
N ILE A 95 6.29 4.01 -18.05
CA ILE A 95 6.83 3.44 -16.80
C ILE A 95 8.36 3.70 -16.68
N PRO A 96 8.81 4.75 -15.98
CA PRO A 96 10.19 4.89 -15.57
C PRO A 96 10.43 4.16 -14.23
N GLN A 97 11.55 3.44 -14.14
CA GLN A 97 12.04 2.80 -12.93
C GLN A 97 12.74 3.82 -12.02
N GLN A 98 12.45 3.78 -10.73
CA GLN A 98 13.19 4.53 -9.71
C GLN A 98 13.66 3.58 -8.60
N GLU A 99 14.96 3.54 -8.35
CA GLU A 99 15.54 2.78 -7.24
C GLU A 99 15.82 3.68 -6.05
N ILE A 100 15.44 3.20 -4.86
CA ILE A 100 15.83 3.82 -3.59
C ILE A 100 16.56 2.77 -2.76
N THR A 101 17.79 3.08 -2.39
CA THR A 101 18.58 2.31 -1.42
C THR A 101 18.44 3.00 -0.07
N ILE A 102 17.94 2.29 0.94
CA ILE A 102 17.95 2.77 2.33
C ILE A 102 19.14 2.11 3.02
N GLU A 103 20.14 2.91 3.40
CA GLU A 103 21.32 2.42 4.12
C GLU A 103 21.01 2.30 5.63
N GLY A 104 21.29 1.12 6.18
CA GLY A 104 21.12 0.73 7.59
C GLY A 104 21.82 -0.61 7.86
N GLU A 105 21.56 -1.24 9.02
CA GLU A 105 22.18 -2.53 9.41
C GLU A 105 21.82 -3.69 8.44
N TYR A 106 20.73 -3.54 7.69
CA TYR A 106 20.37 -4.34 6.53
C TYR A 106 20.17 -3.41 5.32
N SER A 107 20.87 -3.66 4.22
CA SER A 107 20.66 -2.91 2.98
C SER A 107 19.34 -3.35 2.34
N ILE A 108 18.32 -2.48 2.40
CA ILE A 108 17.02 -2.73 1.76
C ILE A 108 16.99 -1.94 0.45
N ARG A 109 16.96 -2.66 -0.68
CA ARG A 109 16.77 -2.10 -2.02
C ARG A 109 15.29 -2.12 -2.36
N ARG A 110 14.69 -0.96 -2.61
CA ARG A 110 13.30 -0.85 -3.07
C ARG A 110 13.27 -0.33 -4.50
N ILE A 111 12.58 -1.08 -5.37
CA ILE A 111 12.34 -0.67 -6.75
C ILE A 111 10.92 -0.11 -6.83
N TYR A 112 10.81 1.12 -7.31
CA TYR A 112 9.56 1.80 -7.57
C TYR A 112 9.39 2.03 -9.07
N TRP A 113 8.15 2.11 -9.51
CA TRP A 113 7.78 2.36 -10.90
C TRP A 113 6.73 3.47 -10.96
N ASN A 114 6.83 4.40 -11.92
CA ASN A 114 5.78 5.42 -12.12
C ASN A 114 4.92 5.07 -13.34
N ALA A 115 3.72 4.53 -13.14
CA ALA A 115 2.82 4.23 -14.25
C ALA A 115 1.91 5.42 -14.57
N GLN A 116 1.68 5.71 -15.85
CA GLN A 116 0.64 6.64 -16.31
C GLN A 116 -0.49 5.85 -17.02
N ILE A 117 -1.74 6.03 -16.60
CA ILE A 117 -2.92 5.36 -17.19
C ILE A 117 -4.07 6.34 -17.48
N PHE A 118 -5.04 5.93 -18.29
CA PHE A 118 -6.25 6.74 -18.54
C PHE A 118 -7.18 6.77 -17.32
N TYR A 119 -7.64 7.97 -16.95
CA TYR A 119 -8.42 8.29 -15.74
C TYR A 119 -9.82 7.64 -15.63
N THR A 120 -10.21 6.75 -16.54
CA THR A 120 -11.58 6.23 -16.63
C THR A 120 -11.88 5.03 -15.72
N HIS A 121 -10.92 4.58 -14.91
CA HIS A 121 -11.02 3.28 -14.24
C HIS A 121 -10.92 3.36 -12.71
N LYS A 122 -11.68 2.51 -12.00
CA LYS A 122 -11.66 2.40 -10.53
C LYS A 122 -10.41 1.66 -10.05
N ILE A 123 -9.35 2.41 -9.76
CA ILE A 123 -8.12 1.94 -9.14
C ILE A 123 -7.94 2.62 -7.78
N LYS A 124 -7.50 1.85 -6.78
CA LYS A 124 -7.31 2.34 -5.40
C LYS A 124 -5.87 2.12 -4.92
N ILE A 125 -5.44 2.93 -3.96
CA ILE A 125 -4.21 2.66 -3.20
C ILE A 125 -4.35 1.30 -2.51
N GLY A 126 -3.30 0.48 -2.57
CA GLY A 126 -3.30 -0.89 -2.07
C GLY A 126 -3.82 -1.94 -3.05
N ASP A 127 -4.38 -1.56 -4.21
CA ASP A 127 -4.70 -2.52 -5.27
C ASP A 127 -3.41 -3.19 -5.77
N LYS A 128 -3.50 -4.50 -6.00
CA LYS A 128 -2.45 -5.30 -6.65
C LYS A 128 -2.57 -5.19 -8.16
N VAL A 129 -1.50 -4.73 -8.80
CA VAL A 129 -1.45 -4.52 -10.24
C VAL A 129 -0.18 -5.11 -10.85
N SER A 130 -0.29 -5.58 -12.09
CA SER A 130 0.83 -6.13 -12.83
C SER A 130 1.02 -5.39 -14.14
N PHE A 131 2.23 -5.41 -14.66
CA PHE A 131 2.54 -4.93 -16.00
C PHE A 131 3.74 -5.68 -16.57
N ILE A 132 3.89 -5.65 -17.88
CA ILE A 132 5.04 -6.19 -18.61
C ILE A 132 6.09 -5.08 -18.72
N ASP A 133 7.30 -5.34 -18.24
CA ASP A 133 8.41 -4.40 -18.38
C ASP A 133 8.94 -4.34 -19.83
N GLY A 134 9.88 -3.43 -20.09
CA GLY A 134 10.49 -3.27 -21.41
C GLY A 134 11.30 -4.49 -21.90
N LEU A 135 11.51 -5.50 -21.06
CA LEU A 135 12.20 -6.76 -21.38
C LEU A 135 11.22 -7.93 -21.57
N GLY A 136 9.90 -7.68 -21.48
CA GLY A 136 8.88 -8.72 -21.62
C GLY A 136 8.62 -9.51 -20.34
N LYS A 137 9.16 -9.08 -19.19
CA LYS A 137 8.96 -9.75 -17.90
C LYS A 137 7.74 -9.17 -17.20
N MET A 138 6.89 -10.05 -16.66
CA MET A 138 5.78 -9.65 -15.81
C MET A 138 6.30 -9.17 -14.44
N ILE A 139 5.98 -7.93 -14.11
CA ILE A 139 6.25 -7.29 -12.82
C ILE A 139 4.94 -7.22 -12.05
N LYS A 140 5.00 -7.60 -10.77
CA LYS A 140 3.86 -7.56 -9.84
C LYS A 140 4.11 -6.48 -8.82
N THR A 141 3.13 -5.62 -8.61
CA THR A 141 3.29 -4.43 -7.79
C THR A 141 2.04 -4.11 -6.98
N THR A 142 2.24 -3.32 -5.94
CA THR A 142 1.16 -2.73 -5.14
C THR A 142 1.17 -1.20 -5.30
N ILE A 143 -0.01 -0.60 -5.52
CA ILE A 143 -0.15 0.85 -5.65
C ILE A 143 0.07 1.53 -4.30
N LYS A 144 1.06 2.43 -4.23
CA LYS A 144 1.39 3.19 -3.02
C LYS A 144 0.82 4.60 -3.02
N GLU A 145 0.88 5.29 -4.15
CA GLU A 145 0.39 6.66 -4.28
C GLU A 145 -0.31 6.83 -5.64
N THR A 146 -1.31 7.69 -5.68
CA THR A 146 -2.00 8.10 -6.91
C THR A 146 -2.01 9.62 -7.00
N SER A 147 -1.69 10.16 -8.17
CA SER A 147 -1.83 11.58 -8.47
C SER A 147 -2.44 11.75 -9.86
N ALA A 148 -3.18 12.82 -10.11
CA ALA A 148 -3.80 13.07 -11.40
C ALA A 148 -3.20 14.31 -12.04
N ARG A 149 -2.98 14.26 -13.36
CA ARG A 149 -2.61 15.40 -14.18
C ARG A 149 -3.72 15.69 -15.16
N LEU A 150 -4.28 16.90 -15.08
CA LEU A 150 -5.16 17.45 -16.10
C LEU A 150 -4.38 18.42 -16.99
N SER A 151 -4.51 18.28 -18.31
CA SER A 151 -4.08 19.28 -19.28
C SER A 151 -5.28 20.05 -19.81
N ASN A 152 -5.05 21.32 -20.16
CA ASN A 152 -6.06 22.14 -20.85
C ASN A 152 -6.25 21.72 -22.32
N THR A 153 -5.46 20.77 -22.83
CA THR A 153 -5.59 20.18 -24.17
C THR A 153 -6.44 18.91 -24.19
N GLY A 154 -6.97 18.47 -23.04
CA GLY A 154 -7.90 17.34 -22.94
C GLY A 154 -7.30 16.05 -22.40
N ASP A 155 -6.04 16.06 -21.97
CA ASP A 155 -5.37 14.89 -21.40
C ASP A 155 -5.69 14.81 -19.90
N CYS A 156 -6.32 13.71 -19.49
CA CYS A 156 -6.54 13.39 -18.09
C CYS A 156 -5.84 12.08 -17.77
N SER A 157 -4.70 12.20 -17.09
CA SER A 157 -3.81 11.08 -16.83
C SER A 157 -3.74 10.81 -15.32
N LEU A 158 -3.87 9.54 -14.94
CA LEU A 158 -3.61 9.10 -13.57
C LEU A 158 -2.18 8.56 -13.49
N ILE A 159 -1.39 9.14 -12.60
CA ILE A 159 -0.01 8.76 -12.32
C ILE A 159 -0.01 7.92 -11.03
N LEU A 160 0.55 6.72 -11.11
CA LEU A 160 0.63 5.75 -10.03
C LEU A 160 2.09 5.58 -9.61
N LYS A 161 2.35 5.60 -8.30
CA LYS A 161 3.62 5.14 -7.74
C LYS A 161 3.45 3.71 -7.25
N LEU A 162 4.21 2.80 -7.83
CA LEU A 162 4.09 1.37 -7.60
C LEU A 162 5.27 0.86 -6.77
N LYS A 163 5.01 -0.03 -5.81
CA LYS A 163 6.03 -0.79 -5.10
C LYS A 163 6.12 -2.17 -5.73
N ASP A 164 7.33 -2.59 -6.12
CA ASP A 164 7.58 -3.96 -6.57
C ASP A 164 7.32 -4.97 -5.45
N ASP A 165 6.50 -5.99 -5.71
CA ASP A 165 6.19 -7.05 -4.76
C ASP A 165 7.25 -8.16 -4.76
N SER A 166 8.17 -8.16 -5.73
CA SER A 166 9.18 -9.23 -5.92
C SER A 166 10.43 -9.06 -5.04
N ASN A 167 10.57 -7.94 -4.32
CA ASN A 167 11.73 -7.58 -3.48
C ASN A 167 11.35 -7.08 -2.09
#